data_AF-A0A964D9R2-F1
#
_entry.id   AF-A0A964D9R2-F1
#
_cell.length_a   1.000
_cell.length_b   1.000
_cell.length_c   1.000
_cell.angle_alpha   90.00
_cell.angle_beta   90.00
_cell.angle_gamma   90.00
#
_symmetry.space_group_name_H-M   'P 1'
#
loop_
_entity.id
_entity.type
_entity.pdbx_description
1 polymer ?
#
loop_
_entity_poly.entity_id
_entity_poly.type
_entity_poly.pdbx_seq_one_letter_code
_entity_poly.pdbx_strand_id
1 'polypeptide(L)'
;MADKISKRLVIDASVARAAGGEDATYPISVYCRDFLQAVLDISHRVVMTPNIRDEWNKHQSKSARIWLRRMVAKKKLCPCDIAVDDNLWSQVESIAESDKEREIMVKDLRLVEAAIATDRTVISLDNKVRQCFAKVAVEVDELKDIIWVNPA
;
A
#
# COMPACT_ATOMS: atom_id res chain seq x y z
N MET A 1 5.00 -3.25 -28.61
CA MET A 1 3.96 -3.03 -27.59
C MET A 1 4.53 -3.61 -26.30
N ALA A 2 4.71 -2.82 -25.25
CA ALA A 2 5.19 -3.38 -23.99
C ALA A 2 4.16 -4.40 -23.49
N ASP A 3 4.59 -5.62 -23.17
CA ASP A 3 3.72 -6.59 -22.52
C ASP A 3 3.10 -5.93 -21.29
N LYS A 4 1.77 -6.01 -21.16
CA LYS A 4 1.08 -5.54 -19.96
C LYS A 4 1.43 -6.50 -18.82
N ILE A 5 2.54 -6.24 -18.13
CA ILE A 5 2.97 -7.03 -16.98
C ILE A 5 1.99 -6.74 -15.84
N SER A 6 1.18 -7.75 -15.49
CA SER A 6 0.31 -7.70 -14.32
C SER A 6 1.17 -7.77 -13.05
N LYS A 7 1.20 -6.68 -12.28
CA LYS A 7 1.87 -6.59 -10.98
C LYS A 7 0.93 -6.84 -9.81
N ARG A 8 1.50 -7.24 -8.68
CA ARG A 8 0.91 -7.37 -7.35
C ARG A 8 1.25 -6.11 -6.56
N LEU A 9 0.26 -5.25 -6.33
CA LEU A 9 0.43 -3.98 -5.67
C LEU A 9 -0.06 -4.06 -4.22
N VAL A 10 0.73 -3.54 -3.29
CA VAL A 10 0.28 -3.26 -1.93
C VAL A 10 -0.34 -1.87 -1.93
N ILE A 11 -1.62 -1.76 -1.61
CA ILE A 11 -2.33 -0.47 -1.60
C ILE A 11 -2.74 -0.16 -0.16
N ASP A 12 -2.19 0.92 0.36
CA ASP A 12 -2.47 1.45 1.69
C ASP A 12 -3.97 1.86 1.81
N ALA A 13 -4.51 1.69 3.01
CA ALA A 13 -5.85 2.13 3.35
C ALA A 13 -6.02 3.65 3.23
N SER A 14 -4.94 4.45 3.32
CA SER A 14 -5.00 5.90 3.06
C SER A 14 -5.56 6.23 1.67
N VAL A 15 -5.13 5.49 0.63
CA VAL A 15 -5.61 5.63 -0.75
C VAL A 15 -7.07 5.20 -0.86
N ALA A 16 -7.42 4.06 -0.26
CA ALA A 16 -8.80 3.55 -0.25
C ALA A 16 -9.77 4.46 0.51
N ARG A 17 -9.29 5.13 1.57
CA ARG A 17 -10.04 6.11 2.34
C ARG A 17 -10.26 7.39 1.55
N ALA A 18 -9.22 7.88 0.87
CA ALA A 18 -9.25 9.13 0.12
C ALA A 18 -10.03 9.02 -1.21
N ALA A 19 -10.11 7.83 -1.81
CA ALA A 19 -10.79 7.60 -3.07
C ALA A 19 -12.26 8.06 -3.03
N GLY A 20 -12.57 9.10 -3.81
CA GLY A 20 -13.88 9.76 -3.83
C GLY A 20 -14.93 9.04 -4.67
N GLY A 21 -16.18 9.51 -4.56
CA GLY A 21 -17.27 9.15 -5.47
C GLY A 21 -17.12 9.77 -6.86
N GLU A 22 -18.11 9.56 -7.73
CA GLU A 22 -18.18 10.23 -9.04
C GLU A 22 -18.29 11.76 -8.86
N ASP A 23 -19.04 12.20 -7.84
CA ASP A 23 -19.22 13.61 -7.50
C ASP A 23 -18.03 14.25 -6.74
N ALA A 24 -16.94 13.51 -6.55
CA ALA A 24 -15.79 14.05 -5.83
C ALA A 24 -15.10 15.14 -6.66
N THR A 25 -14.99 16.33 -6.07
CA THR A 25 -14.35 17.50 -6.70
C THR A 25 -12.92 17.74 -6.19
N TYR A 26 -12.57 17.17 -5.03
CA TYR A 26 -11.26 17.36 -4.43
C TYR A 26 -10.18 16.57 -5.19
N PRO A 27 -9.04 17.18 -5.59
CA PRO A 27 -8.06 16.53 -6.47
C PRO A 27 -7.55 15.19 -5.96
N ILE A 28 -7.16 15.09 -4.69
CA ILE A 28 -6.66 13.84 -4.09
C ILE A 28 -7.69 12.71 -4.22
N SER A 29 -8.98 13.04 -4.03
CA SER A 29 -10.07 12.06 -4.10
C SER A 29 -10.32 11.58 -5.53
N VAL A 30 -10.17 12.47 -6.51
CA VAL A 30 -10.22 12.13 -7.94
C VAL A 30 -9.04 11.25 -8.33
N TYR A 31 -7.82 11.66 -7.98
CA TYR A 31 -6.60 10.93 -8.33
C TYR A 31 -6.57 9.53 -7.73
N CYS A 32 -6.96 9.36 -6.46
CA CYS A 32 -7.05 8.04 -5.83
C CYS A 32 -8.10 7.15 -6.51
N ARG A 33 -9.26 7.70 -6.86
CA ARG A 33 -10.32 6.96 -7.56
C ARG A 33 -9.83 6.51 -8.95
N ASP A 34 -9.24 7.43 -9.70
CA ASP A 34 -8.78 7.18 -11.06
C ASP A 34 -7.60 6.19 -11.07
N PHE A 35 -6.71 6.27 -10.08
CA PHE A 35 -5.66 5.27 -9.86
C PHE A 35 -6.24 3.87 -9.61
N LEU A 36 -7.19 3.73 -8.68
CA LEU A 36 -7.83 2.44 -8.41
C LEU A 36 -8.50 1.90 -9.68
N GLN A 37 -9.18 2.76 -10.43
CA GLN A 37 -9.81 2.38 -11.69
C GLN A 37 -8.75 1.89 -12.72
N ALA A 38 -7.62 2.59 -12.85
CA ALA A 38 -6.51 2.16 -13.71
C ALA A 38 -5.92 0.80 -13.29
N VAL A 39 -5.76 0.53 -11.99
CA VAL A 39 -5.32 -0.78 -11.46
C VAL A 39 -6.27 -1.90 -11.93
N LEU A 40 -7.59 -1.63 -11.87
CA LEU A 40 -8.60 -2.57 -12.33
C LEU A 40 -8.53 -2.79 -13.85
N ASP A 41 -8.37 -1.74 -14.64
CA ASP A 41 -8.40 -1.79 -16.11
C ASP A 41 -7.14 -2.40 -16.71
N ILE A 42 -5.97 -2.04 -16.18
CA ILE A 42 -4.66 -2.62 -16.55
C ILE A 42 -4.54 -4.07 -16.07
N SER A 43 -5.43 -4.50 -15.17
CA SER A 43 -5.47 -5.86 -14.61
C SER A 43 -4.29 -6.21 -13.72
N HIS A 44 -3.86 -5.23 -12.93
CA HIS A 44 -3.02 -5.50 -11.77
C HIS A 44 -3.81 -6.25 -10.68
N ARG A 45 -3.08 -6.90 -9.78
CA ARG A 45 -3.62 -7.60 -8.62
C ARG A 45 -3.29 -6.82 -7.37
N VAL A 46 -4.16 -6.93 -6.36
CA VAL A 46 -3.98 -6.24 -5.08
C VAL A 46 -3.62 -7.26 -4.04
N VAL A 47 -2.51 -7.01 -3.35
CA VAL A 47 -2.05 -7.81 -2.22
C VAL A 47 -2.95 -7.50 -1.03
N MET A 48 -3.45 -8.56 -0.40
CA MET A 48 -4.42 -8.44 0.67
C MET A 48 -4.05 -9.41 1.80
N THR A 49 -3.24 -8.92 2.74
CA THR A 49 -3.00 -9.62 4.01
C THR A 49 -4.20 -9.43 4.95
N PRO A 50 -4.36 -10.27 6.00
CA PRO A 50 -5.40 -10.06 7.00
C PRO A 50 -5.37 -8.64 7.59
N ASN A 51 -4.18 -8.13 7.89
CA ASN A 51 -3.99 -6.79 8.46
C ASN A 51 -4.41 -5.67 7.50
N ILE A 52 -3.96 -5.72 6.24
CA ILE A 52 -4.35 -4.74 5.21
C ILE A 52 -5.87 -4.78 5.01
N ARG A 53 -6.45 -5.98 4.97
CA ARG A 53 -7.89 -6.16 4.81
C ARG A 53 -8.67 -5.52 5.96
N ASP A 54 -8.24 -5.73 7.19
CA ASP A 54 -8.89 -5.17 8.37
C ASP A 54 -8.80 -3.64 8.40
N GLU A 55 -7.67 -3.09 7.99
CA GLU A 55 -7.51 -1.64 7.88
C GLU A 55 -8.42 -1.05 6.78
N TRP A 56 -8.46 -1.69 5.62
CA TRP A 56 -9.43 -1.34 4.57
C TRP A 56 -10.86 -1.44 5.07
N ASN A 57 -11.23 -2.48 5.80
CA ASN A 57 -12.58 -2.63 6.34
C ASN A 57 -12.95 -1.49 7.29
N LYS A 58 -11.99 -0.99 8.09
CA LYS A 58 -12.16 0.13 9.02
C LYS A 58 -12.24 1.48 8.32
N HIS A 59 -11.49 1.70 7.23
CA HIS A 59 -11.24 3.04 6.70
C HIS A 59 -11.65 3.29 5.25
N GLN A 60 -11.93 2.25 4.45
CA GLN A 60 -12.24 2.42 3.03
C GLN A 60 -13.49 3.27 2.78
N SER A 61 -13.45 4.08 1.72
CA SER A 61 -14.62 4.81 1.25
C SER A 61 -15.66 3.88 0.62
N LYS A 62 -16.86 4.41 0.35
CA LYS A 62 -17.90 3.68 -0.39
C LYS A 62 -17.41 3.30 -1.80
N SER A 63 -16.71 4.20 -2.47
CA SER A 63 -16.14 3.97 -3.81
C SER A 63 -15.09 2.87 -3.80
N ALA A 64 -14.13 2.93 -2.86
CA ALA A 64 -13.12 1.89 -2.71
C ALA A 64 -13.73 0.52 -2.37
N ARG A 65 -14.80 0.48 -1.58
CA ARG A 65 -15.54 -0.76 -1.29
C ARG A 65 -16.20 -1.35 -2.54
N ILE A 66 -16.84 -0.53 -3.38
CA ILE A 66 -17.44 -0.98 -4.65
C ILE A 66 -16.35 -1.50 -5.58
N TRP A 67 -15.24 -0.77 -5.69
CA TRP A 67 -14.07 -1.18 -6.46
C TRP A 67 -13.50 -2.52 -5.97
N LEU A 68 -13.35 -2.70 -4.66
CA LEU A 68 -12.84 -3.93 -4.06
C LEU A 68 -13.72 -5.13 -4.41
N ARG A 69 -15.06 -4.96 -4.39
CA ARG A 69 -16.00 -6.00 -4.85
C ARG A 69 -15.78 -6.38 -6.32
N ARG A 70 -15.50 -5.41 -7.19
CA ARG A 70 -15.17 -5.66 -8.60
C ARG A 70 -13.84 -6.44 -8.74
N MET A 71 -12.84 -6.11 -7.92
CA MET A 71 -11.57 -6.86 -7.86
C MET A 71 -11.79 -8.31 -7.42
N VAL A 72 -12.62 -8.55 -6.40
CA VAL A 72 -13.02 -9.90 -5.97
C VAL A 72 -13.70 -10.66 -7.10
N ALA A 73 -14.72 -10.07 -7.74
CA ALA A 73 -15.47 -10.71 -8.82
C ALA A 73 -14.59 -11.09 -10.01
N LYS A 74 -13.54 -10.29 -10.29
CA LYS A 74 -12.55 -10.57 -11.33
C LYS A 74 -11.36 -11.42 -10.85
N LYS A 75 -11.39 -11.95 -9.62
CA LYS A 75 -10.31 -12.75 -9.01
C LYS A 75 -8.95 -12.03 -8.98
N LYS A 76 -8.96 -10.71 -8.83
CA LYS A 76 -7.75 -9.86 -8.80
C LYS A 76 -7.21 -9.58 -7.40
N LEU A 77 -7.77 -10.21 -6.37
CA LEU A 77 -7.15 -10.25 -5.05
C LEU A 77 -6.04 -11.31 -5.00
N CYS A 78 -4.95 -10.95 -4.34
CA CYS A 78 -3.86 -11.83 -3.97
C CYS A 78 -3.85 -11.93 -2.45
N PRO A 79 -4.62 -12.86 -1.85
CA PRO A 79 -4.52 -13.11 -0.42
C PRO A 79 -3.12 -13.64 -0.12
N CYS A 80 -2.45 -13.02 0.84
CA CYS A 80 -1.12 -13.42 1.28
C CYS A 80 -1.14 -13.52 2.80
N ASP A 81 -0.73 -14.67 3.32
CA ASP A 81 -0.42 -14.80 4.73
C ASP A 81 1.09 -14.65 4.86
N ILE A 82 1.51 -13.59 5.55
CA ILE A 82 2.90 -13.17 5.62
C ILE A 82 3.30 -13.22 7.07
N ALA A 83 4.29 -14.06 7.37
CA ALA A 83 4.87 -14.13 8.69
C ALA A 83 5.53 -12.79 9.03
N VAL A 84 5.37 -12.37 10.28
CA VAL A 84 6.05 -11.20 10.82
C VAL A 84 7.55 -11.47 10.82
N ASP A 85 8.33 -10.51 10.32
CA ASP A 85 9.78 -10.57 10.34
C ASP A 85 10.32 -9.81 11.55
N ASP A 86 10.44 -10.50 12.69
CA ASP A 86 10.88 -9.89 13.95
C ASP A 86 12.25 -9.17 13.83
N ASN A 87 13.12 -9.62 12.91
CA ASN A 87 14.41 -8.98 12.67
C ASN A 87 14.23 -7.64 11.97
N LEU A 88 13.42 -7.59 10.90
CA LEU A 88 13.09 -6.35 10.21
C LEU A 88 12.44 -5.34 11.15
N TRP A 89 11.50 -5.79 11.99
CA TRP A 89 10.86 -4.94 13.00
C TRP A 89 11.90 -4.35 13.96
N SER A 90 12.77 -5.20 14.51
CA SER A 90 13.81 -4.77 15.46
C SER A 90 14.79 -3.77 14.83
N GLN A 91 15.20 -3.99 13.58
CA GLN A 91 16.08 -3.08 12.84
C GLN A 91 15.43 -1.71 12.67
N VAL A 92 14.20 -1.67 12.16
CA VAL A 92 13.48 -0.42 11.93
C VAL A 92 13.23 0.35 13.23
N GLU A 93 12.89 -0.35 14.31
CA GLU A 93 12.72 0.27 15.62
C GLU A 93 14.03 0.83 16.19
N SER A 94 15.16 0.16 15.95
CA SER A 94 16.48 0.61 16.43
C SER A 94 17.02 1.83 15.69
N ILE A 95 16.63 2.01 14.42
CA ILE A 95 17.08 3.11 13.56
C ILE A 95 16.19 4.36 13.73
N ALA A 96 14.97 4.19 14.24
CA ALA A 96 14.04 5.31 14.46
C ALA A 96 14.65 6.39 15.38
N GLU A 97 14.68 7.65 14.93
CA GLU A 97 15.31 8.73 15.67
C GLU A 97 14.43 9.24 16.84
N SER A 98 13.14 8.89 16.83
CA SER A 98 12.18 9.26 17.87
C SER A 98 11.02 8.27 17.99
N ASP A 99 10.35 8.29 19.14
CA ASP A 99 9.14 7.47 19.37
C ASP A 99 8.03 7.76 18.35
N LYS A 100 7.93 9.02 17.89
CA LYS A 100 6.95 9.40 16.87
C LYS A 100 7.26 8.78 15.51
N GLU A 101 8.53 8.78 15.10
CA GLU A 101 8.94 8.11 13.86
C GLU A 101 8.74 6.59 13.96
N ARG A 102 9.09 6.00 15.12
CA ARG A 102 8.86 4.58 15.40
C ARG A 102 7.38 4.23 15.26
N GLU A 103 6.48 4.98 15.88
CA GLU A 103 5.03 4.73 15.79
C GLU A 103 4.48 4.84 14.36
N ILE A 104 5.03 5.75 13.55
CA ILE A 104 4.65 5.89 12.13
C ILE A 104 5.12 4.65 11.37
N MET A 105 6.40 4.28 11.49
CA MET A 105 6.97 3.15 10.74
C MET A 105 6.37 1.80 11.15
N VAL A 106 6.15 1.57 12.44
CA VAL A 106 5.59 0.31 12.95
C VAL A 106 4.18 0.04 12.40
N LYS A 107 3.36 1.08 12.22
CA LYS A 107 2.03 0.92 11.62
C LYS A 107 2.11 0.43 10.18
N ASP A 108 3.03 1.01 9.41
CA ASP A 108 3.17 0.76 7.98
C ASP A 108 4.17 -0.36 7.64
N LEU A 109 4.85 -0.94 8.63
CA LEU A 109 5.81 -2.03 8.43
C LEU A 109 5.17 -3.26 7.77
N ARG A 110 3.90 -3.50 8.08
CA ARG A 110 3.12 -4.59 7.49
C ARG A 110 2.86 -4.38 6.00
N LEU A 111 2.83 -3.13 5.53
CA LEU A 111 2.77 -2.82 4.09
C LEU A 111 4.11 -3.13 3.42
N VAL A 112 5.21 -2.83 4.11
CA VAL A 112 6.58 -3.11 3.67
C VAL A 112 6.83 -4.61 3.56
N GLU A 113 6.48 -5.40 4.58
CA GLU A 113 6.57 -6.86 4.54
C GLU A 113 5.77 -7.44 3.35
N ALA A 114 4.55 -6.92 3.15
CA ALA A 114 3.72 -7.30 2.02
C ALA A 114 4.36 -6.95 0.67
N ALA A 115 5.08 -5.84 0.58
CA ALA A 115 5.76 -5.44 -0.62
C ALA A 115 6.98 -6.33 -0.88
N ILE A 116 7.79 -6.61 0.14
CA ILE A 116 8.97 -7.50 0.06
C ILE A 116 8.56 -8.90 -0.41
N ALA A 117 7.48 -9.45 0.13
CA ALA A 117 6.97 -10.77 -0.25
C ALA A 117 6.35 -10.84 -1.65
N THR A 118 6.15 -9.70 -2.32
CA THR A 118 5.46 -9.61 -3.62
C THR A 118 6.30 -8.90 -4.67
N ASP A 119 5.81 -7.80 -5.25
CA ASP A 119 6.48 -7.10 -6.36
C ASP A 119 7.09 -5.77 -5.90
N ARG A 120 7.37 -5.64 -4.59
CA ARG A 120 8.07 -4.50 -3.95
C ARG A 120 7.48 -3.14 -4.33
N THR A 121 6.16 -3.04 -4.43
CA THR A 121 5.48 -1.78 -4.78
C THR A 121 4.41 -1.46 -3.76
N VAL A 122 4.56 -0.32 -3.07
CA VAL A 122 3.59 0.24 -2.12
C VAL A 122 2.96 1.50 -2.71
N ILE A 123 1.64 1.55 -2.71
CA ILE A 123 0.86 2.73 -3.08
C ILE A 123 0.31 3.36 -1.80
N SER A 124 0.75 4.57 -1.47
CA SER A 124 0.32 5.29 -0.26
C SER A 124 0.29 6.79 -0.49
N LEU A 125 -0.60 7.48 0.22
CA LEU A 125 -0.64 8.94 0.28
C LEU A 125 0.33 9.52 1.32
N ASP A 126 0.84 8.70 2.23
CA ASP A 126 1.68 9.17 3.33
C ASP A 126 3.15 9.32 2.90
N ASN A 127 3.49 10.54 2.47
CA ASN A 127 4.86 10.88 2.11
C ASN A 127 5.82 10.88 3.32
N LYS A 128 5.32 11.02 4.55
CA LYS A 128 6.17 10.98 5.76
C LYS A 128 6.62 9.55 6.03
N VAL A 129 5.72 8.58 5.91
CA VAL A 129 6.05 7.15 6.01
C VAL A 129 7.14 6.78 5.01
N ARG A 130 6.98 7.19 3.75
CA ARG A 130 8.01 7.01 2.71
C ARG A 130 9.35 7.62 3.11
N GLN A 131 9.36 8.84 3.65
CA GLN A 131 10.60 9.51 4.07
C GLN A 131 11.27 8.78 5.24
N CYS A 132 10.50 8.29 6.21
CA CYS A 132 11.02 7.52 7.33
C CYS A 132 11.68 6.23 6.84
N PHE A 133 10.99 5.45 5.99
CA PHE A 133 11.56 4.23 5.42
C PHE A 133 12.74 4.49 4.49
N ALA A 134 12.80 5.64 3.79
CA ALA A 134 13.97 6.00 2.99
C ALA A 134 15.23 6.23 3.84
N LYS A 135 15.11 6.72 5.07
CA LYS A 135 16.23 6.79 6.02
C LYS A 135 16.69 5.39 6.42
N VAL A 136 15.75 4.54 6.83
CA VAL A 136 16.04 3.15 7.25
C VAL A 136 16.64 2.33 6.12
N ALA A 137 16.22 2.57 4.88
CA ALA A 137 16.75 1.92 3.69
C ALA A 137 18.23 2.21 3.44
N VAL A 138 18.87 3.17 4.10
CA VAL A 138 20.33 3.33 4.03
C VAL A 138 21.03 2.12 4.66
N GLU A 139 20.48 1.60 5.76
CA GLU A 139 21.06 0.52 6.57
C GLU A 139 20.43 -0.84 6.31
N VAL A 140 19.17 -0.89 5.85
CA VAL A 140 18.42 -2.13 5.58
C VAL A 140 18.24 -2.29 4.07
N ASP A 141 18.99 -3.24 3.48
CA ASP A 141 19.05 -3.45 2.03
C ASP A 141 17.70 -3.87 1.43
N GLU A 142 16.89 -4.63 2.16
CA GLU A 142 15.58 -5.12 1.72
C GLU A 142 14.60 -3.99 1.40
N LEU A 143 14.78 -2.82 2.01
CA LEU A 143 13.94 -1.65 1.82
C LEU A 143 14.32 -0.82 0.59
N LYS A 144 15.55 -0.94 0.09
CA LYS A 144 16.08 -0.13 -1.02
C LYS A 144 15.33 -0.37 -2.33
N ASP A 145 14.85 -1.59 -2.53
CA ASP A 145 14.16 -2.01 -3.75
C ASP A 145 12.65 -1.74 -3.73
N ILE A 146 12.12 -1.16 -2.64
CA ILE A 146 10.69 -0.88 -2.52
C ILE A 146 10.33 0.40 -3.26
N ILE A 147 9.48 0.26 -4.26
CA ILE A 147 8.93 1.35 -5.04
C ILE A 147 7.72 1.93 -4.30
N TRP A 148 7.82 3.18 -3.90
CA TRP A 148 6.73 3.95 -3.31
C TRP A 148 6.08 4.86 -4.35
N VAL A 149 4.76 4.75 -4.52
CA VAL A 149 3.99 5.57 -5.44
C VAL A 149 2.90 6.31 -4.69
N ASN A 150 2.90 7.64 -4.81
CA ASN A 150 1.79 8.47 -4.38
C ASN A 150 0.91 8.74 -5.60
N PRO A 151 -0.38 8.35 -5.60
CA PRO A 151 -1.26 8.57 -6.75
C PRO A 151 -1.70 10.02 -6.91
N ALA A 152 -1.44 10.91 -5.94
CA ALA A 152 -1.94 12.28 -5.90
C ALA A 152 -0.84 13.36 -6.00
#